data_AF-A0A965PT24-F1
#
_entry.id   AF-A0A965PT24-F1
#
_cell.length_a   1.000
_cell.length_b   1.000
_cell.length_c   1.000
_cell.angle_alpha   90.00
_cell.angle_beta   90.00
_cell.angle_gamma   90.00
#
_symmetry.space_group_name_H-M   'P 1'
#
loop_
_entity.id
_entity.type
_entity.pdbx_description
1 polymer ?
#
loop_
_entity_poly.entity_id
_entity_poly.type
_entity_poly.pdbx_seq_one_letter_code
_entity_poly.pdbx_strand_id
1 'polypeptide(L)'
;IWCKENKKVYWYADGADVILDVKDDPLQLEGFFPCPKPVAANVTSSNFMPRADYIFAQDQFNELDEINTRITWLTRAAKVVGVYDKSAEGIQRVFNQGTENQLIPVDNWALFAERGGIKGQVDWVPIEAVVNAINQLRQYRQDKVMQIYEVLGISDVMRGSSRASETATAQQIKAQFGSTRIQLMQFYIAEWISHALRIKAEIICKHWQPETIIKRSNIERTPDAQLAMQAIQLLKDQEMAEYRVNVEADSMAALDWAAERDAAVQFMQGLGAFISQVAPMAQQVPGAAPVLLSLLQWSVSKFRVSTQIESILDQAISGLKQQGIQPPGPSPMQQAEVAEKQAGAKERMAKAANTEMDARMKAMQMG
;
A
#
# COMPACT_ATOMS: atom_id res chain seq x y z
N ILE A 1 -30.10 0.07 17.56
CA ILE A 1 -29.90 -1.18 16.79
C ILE A 1 -30.54 -1.01 15.43
N TRP A 2 -29.80 -1.24 14.34
CA TRP A 2 -30.30 -1.15 12.97
C TRP A 2 -30.60 -2.54 12.43
N CYS A 3 -31.85 -2.83 12.03
CA CYS A 3 -32.26 -4.13 11.52
C CYS A 3 -32.60 -4.06 10.02
N LYS A 4 -31.76 -4.68 9.19
CA LYS A 4 -31.88 -4.61 7.72
C LYS A 4 -33.07 -5.39 7.17
N GLU A 5 -33.44 -6.52 7.79
CA GLU A 5 -34.57 -7.36 7.34
C GLU A 5 -35.89 -6.58 7.35
N ASN A 6 -36.15 -5.86 8.45
CA ASN A 6 -37.40 -5.13 8.63
C ASN A 6 -37.29 -3.64 8.27
N LYS A 7 -36.08 -3.17 7.94
CA LYS A 7 -35.72 -1.75 7.75
C LYS A 7 -36.19 -0.84 8.90
N LYS A 8 -36.01 -1.30 10.15
CA LYS A 8 -36.35 -0.55 11.36
C LYS A 8 -35.15 -0.30 12.24
N VAL A 9 -35.22 0.80 13.00
CA VAL A 9 -34.25 1.17 14.02
C VAL A 9 -34.90 1.03 15.38
N TYR A 10 -34.25 0.31 16.27
CA TYR A 10 -34.68 0.09 17.65
C TYR A 10 -33.76 0.85 18.61
N TRP A 11 -34.31 1.67 19.48
CA TRP A 11 -33.55 2.35 20.53
C TRP A 11 -33.56 1.50 21.78
N TYR A 12 -32.36 1.12 22.21
CA TYR A 12 -32.14 0.30 23.40
C TYR A 12 -31.09 1.02 24.26
N ALA A 13 -31.33 1.05 25.57
CA ALA A 13 -30.38 1.53 26.56
C ALA A 13 -29.97 0.35 27.44
N ASP A 14 -28.70 0.32 27.85
CA ASP A 14 -28.19 -0.75 28.69
C ASP A 14 -28.92 -0.76 30.05
N GLY A 15 -29.40 -1.93 30.47
CA GLY A 15 -30.22 -2.11 31.68
C GLY A 15 -31.73 -1.84 31.51
N ALA A 16 -32.21 -1.53 30.30
CA ALA A 16 -33.65 -1.46 30.03
C ALA A 16 -34.19 -2.84 29.61
N ASP A 17 -35.24 -3.34 30.28
CA ASP A 17 -35.87 -4.62 29.93
C ASP A 17 -36.70 -4.57 28.63
N VAL A 18 -36.94 -3.37 28.10
CA VAL A 18 -37.77 -3.12 26.92
C VAL A 18 -37.08 -2.20 25.93
N ILE A 19 -37.48 -2.31 24.66
CA ILE A 19 -37.08 -1.37 23.61
C ILE A 19 -37.76 -0.03 23.85
N LEU A 20 -36.99 1.06 23.86
CA LEU A 20 -37.46 2.40 24.20
C LEU A 20 -38.22 3.07 23.05
N ASP A 21 -37.81 2.84 21.80
CA ASP A 21 -38.43 3.42 20.61
C ASP A 21 -38.17 2.55 19.38
N VAL A 22 -39.06 2.61 18.41
CA VAL A 22 -38.93 1.93 17.11
C VAL A 22 -39.34 2.89 16.00
N LYS A 23 -38.43 3.13 15.05
CA LYS A 23 -38.72 3.95 13.86
C LYS A 23 -38.40 3.21 12.58
N ASP A 24 -39.23 3.43 11.58
CA ASP A 24 -38.97 2.98 10.22
C ASP A 24 -37.87 3.86 9.60
N ASP A 25 -36.92 3.22 8.90
CA ASP A 25 -35.72 3.78 8.28
C ASP A 25 -35.60 5.33 8.32
N PRO A 26 -35.06 5.90 9.41
CA PRO A 26 -35.07 7.34 9.62
C PRO A 26 -34.11 8.09 8.70
N LEU A 27 -33.14 7.39 8.09
CA LEU A 27 -32.12 8.02 7.25
C LEU A 27 -32.30 7.73 5.76
N GLN A 28 -33.06 6.69 5.40
CA GLN A 28 -33.36 6.33 4.00
C GLN A 28 -32.10 6.25 3.14
N LEU A 29 -31.03 5.69 3.70
CA LEU A 29 -29.74 5.54 3.03
C LEU A 29 -29.79 4.37 2.05
N GLU A 30 -29.03 4.44 0.96
CA GLU A 30 -28.92 3.34 -0.01
C GLU A 30 -28.52 2.02 0.68
N GLY A 31 -27.54 2.10 1.59
CA GLY A 31 -27.03 0.96 2.36
C GLY A 31 -27.82 0.63 3.63
N PHE A 32 -28.87 1.39 3.97
CA PHE A 32 -29.65 1.36 5.22
C PHE A 32 -28.86 1.69 6.50
N PHE A 33 -27.62 1.23 6.64
CA PHE A 33 -26.81 1.44 7.84
C PHE A 33 -26.12 2.82 7.86
N PRO A 34 -26.08 3.51 9.02
CA PRO A 34 -25.39 4.80 9.18
C PRO A 34 -23.87 4.65 9.35
N CYS A 35 -23.35 3.44 9.23
CA CYS A 35 -21.94 3.14 9.40
C CYS A 35 -21.49 2.11 8.36
N PRO A 36 -20.25 2.20 7.88
CA PRO A 36 -19.68 1.16 7.04
C PRO A 36 -19.61 -0.17 7.80
N LYS A 37 -19.50 -1.28 7.05
CA LYS A 37 -19.21 -2.59 7.63
C LYS A 37 -17.96 -2.48 8.51
N PRO A 38 -17.97 -2.97 9.77
CA PRO A 38 -16.80 -2.87 10.63
C PRO A 38 -15.57 -3.52 9.99
N VAL A 39 -14.39 -2.93 10.23
CA VAL A 39 -13.13 -3.59 9.86
C VAL A 39 -12.95 -4.79 10.77
N ALA A 40 -12.75 -5.97 10.19
CA ALA A 40 -12.51 -7.20 10.93
C ALA A 40 -11.38 -7.99 10.29
N ALA A 41 -10.46 -8.46 11.13
CA ALA A 41 -9.37 -9.34 10.71
C ALA A 41 -9.73 -10.81 11.01
N ASN A 42 -9.26 -11.71 10.14
CA ASN A 42 -9.34 -13.17 10.33
C ASN A 42 -10.74 -13.72 10.62
N VAL A 43 -11.75 -13.17 9.94
CA VAL A 43 -13.14 -13.64 10.06
C VAL A 43 -13.29 -15.06 9.49
N THR A 44 -14.11 -15.89 10.15
CA THR A 44 -14.51 -17.20 9.64
C THR A 44 -15.60 -17.07 8.57
N SER A 45 -15.70 -18.07 7.68
CA SER A 45 -16.69 -18.09 6.59
C SER A 45 -18.15 -18.02 7.05
N SER A 46 -18.46 -18.50 8.26
CA SER A 46 -19.81 -18.57 8.79
C SER A 46 -20.20 -17.45 9.76
N ASN A 47 -19.23 -16.88 10.50
CA ASN A 47 -19.49 -15.88 11.54
C ASN A 47 -18.57 -14.67 11.41
N PHE A 48 -19.13 -13.47 11.58
CA PHE A 48 -18.41 -12.20 11.67
C PHE A 48 -17.80 -12.02 13.07
N MET A 49 -16.96 -12.97 13.47
CA MET A 49 -16.20 -12.91 14.72
C MET A 49 -14.72 -12.64 14.39
N PRO A 50 -14.21 -11.42 14.62
CA PRO A 50 -12.80 -11.13 14.41
C PRO A 50 -11.94 -11.93 15.38
N ARG A 51 -10.80 -12.42 14.91
CA ARG A 51 -9.80 -13.11 15.76
C ARG A 51 -8.47 -12.39 15.65
N ALA A 52 -7.89 -12.08 16.82
CA ALA A 52 -6.59 -11.43 16.88
C ALA A 52 -5.49 -12.35 16.35
N ASP A 53 -4.50 -11.78 15.66
CA ASP A 53 -3.36 -12.53 15.13
C ASP A 53 -2.62 -13.33 16.22
N TYR A 54 -2.55 -12.76 17.43
CA TYR A 54 -1.96 -13.42 18.61
C TYR A 54 -2.58 -14.79 18.89
N ILE A 55 -3.90 -14.97 18.69
CA ILE A 55 -4.58 -16.25 18.98
C ILE A 55 -4.02 -17.38 18.11
N PHE A 56 -3.59 -17.09 16.87
CA PHE A 56 -3.02 -18.12 15.98
C PHE A 56 -1.64 -18.59 16.43
N ALA A 57 -0.87 -17.73 17.09
CA ALA A 57 0.49 -18.03 17.55
C ALA A 57 0.61 -18.07 19.08
N GLN A 58 -0.52 -18.16 19.80
CA GLN A 58 -0.57 -18.03 21.26
C GLN A 58 0.29 -19.08 21.95
N ASP A 59 0.18 -20.34 21.50
CA ASP A 59 0.94 -21.45 22.06
C ASP A 59 2.45 -21.24 21.88
N GLN A 60 2.88 -20.78 20.70
CA GLN A 60 4.28 -20.48 20.43
C GLN A 60 4.79 -19.30 21.26
N PHE A 61 3.97 -18.27 21.50
CA PHE A 61 4.34 -17.15 22.38
C PHE A 61 4.48 -17.59 23.85
N ASN A 62 3.57 -18.43 24.34
CA ASN A 62 3.62 -18.95 25.70
C ASN A 62 4.87 -19.84 25.89
N GLU A 63 5.15 -20.71 24.91
CA GLU A 63 6.34 -21.56 24.91
C GLU A 63 7.63 -20.71 24.85
N LEU A 64 7.65 -19.64 24.06
CA LEU A 64 8.77 -18.70 24.01
C LEU A 64 9.03 -18.02 25.36
N ASP A 65 7.98 -17.65 26.09
CA ASP A 65 8.09 -17.07 27.43
C ASP A 65 8.67 -18.07 28.44
N GLU A 66 8.22 -19.33 28.40
CA GLU A 66 8.76 -20.39 29.23
C GLU A 66 10.26 -20.62 28.96
N ILE A 67 10.67 -20.65 27.69
CA ILE A 67 12.07 -20.79 27.29
C ILE A 67 12.91 -19.63 27.85
N ASN A 68 12.44 -18.39 27.70
CA ASN A 68 13.14 -17.21 28.23
C ASN A 68 13.27 -17.26 29.76
N THR A 69 12.22 -17.71 30.44
CA THR A 69 12.22 -17.88 31.90
C THR A 69 13.24 -18.94 32.33
N ARG A 70 13.27 -20.09 31.65
CA ARG A 70 14.25 -21.16 31.92
C ARG A 70 15.69 -20.70 31.68
N ILE A 71 15.96 -19.99 30.57
CA ILE A 71 17.27 -19.39 30.30
C ILE A 71 17.68 -18.45 31.43
N THR A 72 16.76 -17.61 31.90
CA THR A 72 17.01 -16.67 33.01
C THR A 72 17.38 -17.41 34.30
N TRP A 73 16.65 -18.46 34.67
CA TRP A 73 16.95 -19.25 35.86
C TRP A 73 18.30 -19.98 35.76
N LEU A 74 18.58 -20.62 34.63
CA LEU A 74 19.87 -21.30 34.41
C LEU A 74 21.04 -20.31 34.40
N THR A 75 20.86 -19.13 33.80
CA THR A 75 21.89 -18.08 33.80
C THR A 75 22.17 -17.58 35.22
N ARG A 76 21.15 -17.44 36.07
CA ARG A 76 21.32 -17.11 37.50
C ARG A 76 21.99 -18.23 38.29
N ALA A 77 21.78 -19.49 37.90
CA ALA A 77 22.39 -20.66 38.53
C ALA A 77 23.84 -20.88 38.09
N ALA A 78 24.22 -20.46 36.88
CA ALA A 78 25.58 -20.53 36.34
C ALA A 78 26.51 -19.53 37.04
N LYS A 79 26.83 -19.78 38.30
CA LYS A 79 27.79 -19.01 39.10
C LYS A 79 29.11 -19.76 39.17
N VAL A 80 30.21 -19.03 39.04
CA VAL A 80 31.56 -19.56 39.26
C VAL A 80 31.79 -19.63 40.77
N VAL A 81 31.31 -20.70 41.38
CA VAL A 81 31.46 -20.99 42.82
C VAL A 81 32.08 -22.37 42.98
N GLY A 82 32.86 -22.52 44.04
CA GLY A 82 33.60 -23.73 44.34
C GLY A 82 33.93 -23.81 45.82
N VAL A 83 34.53 -24.91 46.21
CA VAL A 83 35.05 -25.14 47.56
C VAL A 83 36.56 -25.19 47.51
N TYR A 84 37.21 -24.71 48.56
CA TYR A 84 38.66 -24.79 48.72
C TYR A 84 38.97 -25.27 50.14
N ASP A 85 40.16 -25.85 50.32
CA ASP A 85 40.63 -26.27 51.65
C ASP A 85 40.78 -25.06 52.58
N LYS A 86 40.19 -25.11 53.78
CA LYS A 86 40.24 -24.03 54.77
C LYS A 86 41.68 -23.62 55.14
N SER A 87 42.65 -24.53 55.03
CA SER A 87 44.07 -24.24 55.29
C SER A 87 44.72 -23.34 54.22
N ALA A 88 44.07 -23.11 53.08
CA ALA A 88 44.58 -22.32 51.97
C ALA A 88 44.05 -20.86 52.00
N GLU A 89 44.46 -20.07 53.00
CA GLU A 89 44.04 -18.66 53.13
C GLU A 89 44.39 -17.79 51.91
N GLY A 90 45.49 -18.11 51.21
CA GLY A 90 45.90 -17.40 49.99
C GLY A 90 44.85 -17.43 48.89
N ILE A 91 44.10 -18.55 48.75
CA ILE A 91 43.04 -18.71 47.74
C ILE A 91 41.85 -17.83 48.07
N GLN A 92 41.48 -17.71 49.34
CA GLN A 92 40.41 -16.83 49.78
C GLN A 92 40.70 -15.36 49.45
N ARG A 93 41.96 -14.94 49.61
CA ARG A 93 42.39 -13.58 49.28
C ARG A 93 42.36 -13.33 47.77
N VAL A 94 42.69 -14.33 46.95
CA VAL A 94 42.59 -14.24 45.48
C VAL A 94 41.18 -13.87 45.03
N PHE A 95 40.14 -14.51 45.58
CA PHE A 95 38.76 -14.27 45.15
C PHE A 95 38.06 -13.09 45.83
N ASN A 96 38.46 -12.70 47.05
CA ASN A 96 37.83 -11.58 47.77
C ASN A 96 38.56 -10.23 47.63
N GLN A 97 39.89 -10.26 47.44
CA GLN A 97 40.74 -9.06 47.44
C GLN A 97 41.50 -8.86 46.12
N GLY A 98 41.54 -9.88 45.25
CA GLY A 98 42.19 -9.82 43.95
C GLY A 98 41.45 -8.92 42.96
N THR A 99 41.62 -7.61 43.08
CA THR A 99 41.41 -6.68 41.97
C THR A 99 42.73 -6.55 41.20
N GLU A 100 42.62 -6.69 39.88
CA GLU A 100 43.65 -6.72 38.81
C GLU A 100 45.15 -6.61 39.19
N ASN A 101 45.92 -7.58 38.70
CA ASN A 101 47.40 -7.62 38.69
C ASN A 101 48.11 -7.59 40.06
N GLN A 102 47.48 -8.13 41.10
CA GLN A 102 48.14 -8.35 42.39
C GLN A 102 48.66 -9.78 42.52
N LEU A 103 49.92 -9.92 42.95
CA LEU A 103 50.51 -11.21 43.31
C LEU A 103 50.30 -11.45 44.81
N ILE A 104 49.62 -12.56 45.14
CA ILE A 104 49.40 -12.96 46.52
C ILE A 104 50.50 -13.96 46.91
N PRO A 105 51.34 -13.63 47.92
CA PRO A 105 52.39 -14.53 48.36
C PRO A 105 51.80 -15.79 49.03
N VAL A 106 52.47 -16.92 48.83
CA VAL A 106 52.12 -18.22 49.43
C VAL A 106 53.25 -18.62 50.37
N ASP A 107 52.94 -18.91 51.64
CA ASP A 107 53.95 -19.12 52.69
C ASP A 107 54.85 -20.34 52.45
N ASN A 108 54.31 -21.45 51.95
CA ASN A 108 55.06 -22.68 51.69
C ASN A 108 54.92 -23.11 50.22
N TRP A 109 55.72 -22.48 49.35
CA TRP A 109 55.69 -22.72 47.90
C TRP A 109 55.97 -24.18 47.52
N ALA A 110 56.85 -24.88 48.24
CA ALA A 110 57.20 -26.27 47.97
C ALA A 110 55.99 -27.20 48.19
N LEU A 111 55.30 -27.07 49.33
CA LEU A 111 54.09 -27.85 49.63
C LEU A 111 52.91 -27.47 48.72
N PHE A 112 52.83 -26.19 48.33
CA PHE A 112 51.80 -25.72 47.39
C PHE A 112 51.97 -26.33 46.00
N ALA A 113 53.22 -26.42 45.50
CA ALA A 113 53.54 -27.07 44.24
C ALA A 113 53.27 -28.59 44.29
N GLU A 114 53.61 -29.26 45.40
CA GLU A 114 53.36 -30.69 45.61
C GLU A 114 51.86 -31.05 45.62
N ARG A 115 51.02 -30.14 46.12
CA ARG A 115 49.54 -30.29 46.10
C ARG A 115 48.88 -29.90 44.77
N GLY A 116 49.65 -29.68 43.69
CA GLY A 116 49.10 -29.35 42.37
C GLY A 116 48.68 -27.88 42.20
N GLY A 117 49.19 -26.98 43.04
CA GLY A 117 48.93 -25.54 42.98
C GLY A 117 47.45 -25.18 43.14
N ILE A 118 47.02 -24.09 42.51
CA ILE A 118 45.63 -23.59 42.61
C ILE A 118 44.62 -24.65 42.13
N LYS A 119 44.95 -25.40 41.06
CA LYS A 119 44.06 -26.41 40.48
C LYS A 119 43.82 -27.61 41.40
N GLY A 120 44.77 -27.96 42.26
CA GLY A 120 44.62 -29.08 43.20
C GLY A 120 43.97 -28.71 44.54
N GLN A 121 43.80 -27.41 44.80
CA GLN A 121 43.26 -26.89 46.07
C GLN A 121 41.86 -26.29 45.96
N VAL A 122 41.34 -26.13 44.74
CA VAL A 122 40.00 -25.62 44.46
C VAL A 122 39.23 -26.64 43.64
N ASP A 123 38.05 -27.01 44.14
CA ASP A 123 37.07 -27.79 43.39
C ASP A 123 35.90 -26.88 43.00
N TRP A 124 35.62 -26.80 41.71
CA TRP A 124 34.59 -25.92 41.16
C TRP A 124 33.29 -26.67 40.94
N VAL A 125 32.15 -26.03 41.20
CA VAL A 125 30.86 -26.62 40.83
C VAL A 125 30.83 -26.80 39.30
N PRO A 126 30.58 -28.02 38.78
CA PRO A 126 30.59 -28.25 37.33
C PRO A 126 29.38 -27.58 36.68
N ILE A 127 29.61 -26.45 36.02
CA ILE A 127 28.57 -25.68 35.32
C ILE A 127 28.42 -26.06 33.84
N GLU A 128 29.24 -26.96 33.30
CA GLU A 128 29.24 -27.33 31.87
C GLU A 128 27.87 -27.81 31.39
N ALA A 129 27.20 -28.67 32.18
CA ALA A 129 25.85 -29.14 31.87
C ALA A 129 24.83 -27.98 31.81
N VAL A 130 24.97 -26.99 32.71
CA VAL A 130 24.11 -25.80 32.76
C VAL A 130 24.36 -24.90 31.55
N VAL A 131 25.63 -24.66 31.21
CA VAL A 131 26.02 -23.86 30.04
C VAL A 131 25.55 -24.51 28.74
N ASN A 132 25.70 -25.83 28.62
CA ASN A 132 25.22 -26.57 27.46
C ASN A 132 23.68 -26.51 27.35
N ALA A 133 22.95 -26.63 28.46
CA ALA A 133 21.50 -26.46 28.47
C ALA A 133 21.07 -25.05 28.03
N ILE A 134 21.78 -24.00 28.48
CA ILE A 134 21.52 -22.62 28.05
C ILE A 134 21.72 -22.48 26.53
N ASN A 135 22.79 -23.07 25.98
CA ASN A 135 23.07 -23.01 24.54
C ASN A 135 21.97 -23.70 23.72
N GLN A 136 21.49 -24.86 24.15
CA GLN A 136 20.38 -25.57 23.51
C GLN A 136 19.07 -24.78 23.57
N LEU A 137 18.73 -24.20 24.74
CA LEU A 137 17.55 -23.36 24.87
C LEU A 137 17.62 -22.09 24.01
N ARG A 138 18.80 -21.51 23.83
CA ARG A 138 18.99 -20.35 22.92
C ARG A 138 18.75 -20.71 21.46
N GLN A 139 19.16 -21.90 21.03
CA GLN A 139 18.85 -22.41 19.68
C GLN A 139 17.35 -22.65 19.54
N TYR A 140 16.75 -23.35 20.50
CA TYR A 140 15.31 -23.62 20.48
C TYR A 140 14.46 -22.35 20.47
N ARG A 141 14.90 -21.31 21.18
CA ARG A 141 14.30 -19.97 21.14
C ARG A 141 14.29 -19.39 19.72
N GLN A 142 15.37 -19.56 18.95
CA GLN A 142 15.43 -19.09 17.56
C GLN A 142 14.45 -19.85 16.68
N ASP A 143 14.34 -21.17 16.85
CA ASP A 143 13.38 -22.01 16.12
C ASP A 143 11.94 -21.58 16.42
N LYS A 144 11.62 -21.29 17.68
CA LYS A 144 10.29 -20.79 18.07
C LYS A 144 9.95 -19.45 17.47
N VAL A 145 10.91 -18.52 17.46
CA VAL A 145 10.74 -17.22 16.80
C VAL A 145 10.46 -17.40 15.31
N MET A 146 11.15 -18.33 14.63
CA MET A 146 10.89 -18.65 13.23
C MET A 146 9.49 -19.22 13.01
N GLN A 147 9.05 -20.15 13.86
CA GLN A 147 7.69 -20.70 13.79
C GLN A 147 6.61 -19.62 13.97
N ILE A 148 6.80 -18.66 14.88
CA ILE A 148 5.88 -17.52 15.06
C ILE A 148 5.77 -16.74 13.74
N TYR A 149 6.90 -16.46 13.07
CA TYR A 149 6.88 -15.76 11.80
C TYR A 149 6.20 -16.54 10.68
N GLU A 150 6.36 -17.86 10.63
CA GLU A 150 5.69 -18.72 9.67
C GLU A 150 4.18 -18.75 9.90
N VAL A 151 3.74 -18.91 11.15
CA VAL A 151 2.31 -18.93 11.52
C VAL A 151 1.64 -17.58 11.24
N LEU A 152 2.30 -16.47 11.59
CA LEU A 152 1.80 -15.12 11.30
C LEU A 152 2.02 -14.72 9.82
N GLY A 153 2.73 -15.55 9.05
CA GLY A 153 3.10 -15.33 7.64
C GLY A 153 3.82 -14.00 7.39
N ILE A 154 4.72 -13.61 8.28
CA ILE A 154 5.57 -12.42 8.12
C ILE A 154 6.76 -12.79 7.22
N SER A 155 6.82 -12.17 6.04
CA SER A 155 7.90 -12.46 5.07
C SER A 155 9.27 -12.03 5.60
N ASP A 156 10.34 -12.70 5.16
CA ASP A 156 11.74 -12.41 5.54
C ASP A 156 12.15 -10.96 5.22
N VAL A 157 11.57 -10.35 4.19
CA VAL A 157 11.86 -8.97 3.77
C VAL A 157 11.35 -7.94 4.77
N MET A 158 10.15 -8.14 5.32
CA MET A 158 9.63 -7.25 6.37
C MET A 158 10.42 -7.35 7.68
N ARG A 159 11.21 -8.41 7.83
CA ARG A 159 12.11 -8.63 8.98
C ARG A 159 13.53 -8.07 8.75
N GLY A 160 13.81 -7.49 7.58
CA GLY A 160 15.13 -6.94 7.26
C GLY A 160 16.24 -7.98 7.11
N SER A 161 15.89 -9.27 6.99
CA SER A 161 16.86 -10.34 6.79
C SER A 161 17.19 -10.44 5.29
N SER A 162 18.27 -9.79 4.85
CA SER A 162 18.83 -10.03 3.52
C SER A 162 19.78 -11.22 3.57
N ARG A 163 19.54 -12.23 2.74
CA ARG A 163 20.55 -13.27 2.47
C ARG A 163 21.49 -12.72 1.39
N ALA A 164 22.79 -12.62 1.70
CA ALA A 164 23.80 -12.07 0.80
C ALA A 164 23.95 -12.86 -0.54
N SER A 165 23.38 -14.07 -0.61
CA SER A 165 23.34 -14.91 -1.82
C SER A 165 22.11 -14.69 -2.71
N GLU A 166 21.15 -13.85 -2.32
CA GLU A 166 19.94 -13.59 -3.12
C GLU A 166 20.16 -12.52 -4.18
N THR A 167 19.69 -12.79 -5.40
CA THR A 167 19.78 -11.85 -6.52
C THR A 167 18.89 -10.63 -6.29
N ALA A 168 19.29 -9.46 -6.82
CA ALA A 168 18.52 -8.22 -6.70
C ALA A 168 17.06 -8.37 -7.17
N THR A 169 16.83 -9.16 -8.22
CA THR A 169 15.48 -9.49 -8.71
C THR A 169 14.68 -10.33 -7.72
N ALA A 170 15.30 -11.33 -7.06
CA ALA A 170 14.63 -12.11 -6.03
C ALA A 170 14.26 -11.26 -4.80
N GLN A 171 15.10 -10.28 -4.44
CA GLN A 171 14.79 -9.31 -3.37
C GLN A 171 13.66 -8.36 -3.77
N GLN A 172 13.63 -7.85 -5.01
CA GLN A 172 12.53 -7.04 -5.53
C GLN A 172 11.20 -7.80 -5.52
N ILE A 173 11.21 -9.06 -5.96
CA ILE A 173 10.03 -9.93 -5.98
C ILE A 173 9.54 -10.20 -4.54
N LYS A 174 10.45 -10.52 -3.60
CA LYS A 174 10.07 -10.72 -2.19
C LYS A 174 9.58 -9.43 -1.51
N ALA A 175 10.11 -8.26 -1.88
CA ALA A 175 9.61 -6.98 -1.43
C ALA A 175 8.19 -6.71 -1.93
N GLN A 176 7.89 -7.01 -3.20
CA GLN A 176 6.52 -6.96 -3.75
C GLN A 176 5.55 -7.93 -3.05
N PHE A 177 5.99 -9.15 -2.72
CA PHE A 177 5.13 -10.11 -2.01
C PHE A 177 4.93 -9.76 -0.54
N GLY A 178 5.95 -9.24 0.14
CA GLY A 178 5.84 -8.72 1.51
C GLY A 178 4.93 -7.51 1.60
N SER A 179 4.98 -6.62 0.60
CA SER A 179 4.07 -5.48 0.51
C SER A 179 2.63 -5.90 0.23
N THR A 180 2.36 -7.03 -0.45
CA THR A 180 1.00 -7.43 -0.82
C THR A 180 0.08 -7.64 0.39
N ARG A 181 0.58 -8.22 1.50
CA ARG A 181 -0.23 -8.44 2.71
C ARG A 181 -0.53 -7.13 3.45
N ILE A 182 0.46 -6.25 3.56
CA ILE A 182 0.26 -4.91 4.13
C ILE A 182 -0.65 -4.06 3.23
N GLN A 183 -0.47 -4.13 1.92
CA GLN A 183 -1.31 -3.46 0.92
C GLN A 183 -2.76 -3.93 1.02
N LEU A 184 -3.01 -5.22 1.28
CA LEU A 184 -4.36 -5.72 1.51
C LEU A 184 -4.99 -5.11 2.77
N MET A 185 -4.24 -4.99 3.86
CA MET A 185 -4.73 -4.31 5.08
C MET A 185 -5.00 -2.82 4.82
N GLN A 186 -4.10 -2.14 4.12
CA GLN A 186 -4.27 -0.75 3.70
C GLN A 186 -5.50 -0.58 2.80
N PHE A 187 -5.71 -1.52 1.88
CA PHE A 187 -6.88 -1.56 0.99
C PHE A 187 -8.18 -1.65 1.79
N TYR A 188 -8.29 -2.57 2.75
CA TYR A 188 -9.51 -2.68 3.58
C TYR A 188 -9.78 -1.42 4.40
N ILE A 189 -8.74 -0.77 4.91
CA ILE A 189 -8.87 0.51 5.61
C ILE A 189 -9.33 1.61 4.63
N ALA A 190 -8.72 1.68 3.45
CA ALA A 190 -9.08 2.65 2.43
C ALA A 190 -10.54 2.46 1.94
N GLU A 191 -10.98 1.21 1.76
CA GLU A 191 -12.36 0.86 1.45
C GLU A 191 -13.31 1.28 2.58
N TRP A 192 -12.95 0.98 3.84
CA TRP A 192 -13.73 1.36 5.00
C TRP A 192 -13.90 2.88 5.13
N ILE A 193 -12.80 3.65 4.96
CA ILE A 193 -12.82 5.12 4.97
C ILE A 193 -13.66 5.63 3.80
N SER A 194 -13.51 5.06 2.60
CA SER A 194 -14.31 5.43 1.44
C SER A 194 -15.80 5.26 1.71
N HIS A 195 -16.20 4.13 2.29
CA HIS A 195 -17.60 3.89 2.67
C HIS A 195 -18.07 4.83 3.77
N ALA A 196 -17.25 5.10 4.79
CA ALA A 196 -17.58 6.07 5.83
C ALA A 196 -17.83 7.48 5.27
N LEU A 197 -16.98 7.93 4.34
CA LEU A 197 -17.11 9.23 3.69
C LEU A 197 -18.33 9.29 2.77
N ARG A 198 -18.64 8.21 2.03
CA ARG A 198 -19.86 8.13 1.21
C ARG A 198 -21.13 8.23 2.06
N ILE A 199 -21.22 7.46 3.13
CA ILE A 199 -22.38 7.50 4.05
C ILE A 199 -22.50 8.89 4.68
N LYS A 200 -21.37 9.50 5.09
CA LYS A 200 -21.36 10.85 5.64
C LYS A 200 -21.87 11.88 4.61
N ALA A 201 -21.39 11.81 3.36
CA ALA A 201 -21.83 12.69 2.30
C ALA A 201 -23.33 12.53 2.01
N GLU A 202 -23.80 11.29 1.90
CA GLU A 202 -25.22 10.98 1.68
C GLU A 202 -26.11 11.57 2.79
N ILE A 203 -25.72 11.41 4.06
CA ILE A 203 -26.44 11.98 5.20
C ILE A 203 -26.49 13.51 5.12
N ILE A 204 -25.38 14.16 4.77
CA ILE A 204 -25.32 15.62 4.62
C ILE A 204 -26.26 16.08 3.50
N CYS A 205 -26.17 15.47 2.32
CA CYS A 205 -26.99 15.86 1.17
C CYS A 205 -28.50 15.69 1.43
N LYS A 206 -28.90 14.57 2.04
CA LYS A 206 -30.31 14.26 2.32
C LYS A 206 -30.89 15.08 3.48
N HIS A 207 -30.20 15.11 4.62
CA HIS A 207 -30.81 15.53 5.89
C HIS A 207 -30.42 16.93 6.38
N TRP A 208 -29.31 17.50 5.89
CA TRP A 208 -28.88 18.81 6.39
C TRP A 208 -29.58 19.97 5.71
N GLN A 209 -29.84 21.06 6.44
CA GLN A 209 -30.36 22.29 5.86
C GLN A 209 -29.26 22.98 5.01
N PRO A 210 -29.60 23.58 3.84
CA PRO A 210 -28.64 24.30 2.98
C PRO A 210 -27.76 25.29 3.75
N GLU A 211 -28.35 26.06 4.67
CA GLU A 211 -27.67 27.08 5.48
C GLU A 211 -26.62 26.44 6.40
N THR A 212 -26.91 25.24 6.91
CA THR A 212 -25.98 24.48 7.75
C THR A 212 -24.80 23.99 6.91
N ILE A 213 -25.03 23.58 5.66
CA ILE A 213 -23.96 23.15 4.75
C ILE A 213 -23.02 24.32 4.45
N ILE A 214 -23.53 25.51 4.12
CA ILE A 214 -22.72 26.73 3.86
C ILE A 214 -21.87 27.08 5.06
N LYS A 215 -22.49 27.17 6.24
CA LYS A 215 -21.80 27.57 7.47
C LYS A 215 -20.72 26.57 7.87
N ARG A 216 -20.93 25.28 7.66
CA ARG A 216 -19.98 24.22 8.03
C ARG A 216 -18.89 24.00 6.98
N SER A 217 -19.16 24.26 5.71
CA SER A 217 -18.17 24.17 4.63
C SER A 217 -17.20 25.35 4.62
N ASN A 218 -17.54 26.47 5.27
CA ASN A 218 -16.78 27.74 5.22
C ASN A 218 -16.57 28.26 3.78
N ILE A 219 -17.45 27.89 2.83
CA ILE A 219 -17.35 28.29 1.42
C ILE A 219 -17.40 29.81 1.25
N GLU A 220 -18.01 30.54 2.19
CA GLU A 220 -18.04 32.00 2.20
C GLU A 220 -16.64 32.65 2.26
N ARG A 221 -15.60 31.90 2.66
CA ARG A 221 -14.21 32.36 2.71
C ARG A 221 -13.43 32.08 1.42
N THR A 222 -14.05 31.45 0.42
CA THR A 222 -13.41 31.14 -0.85
C THR A 222 -13.89 32.07 -1.97
N PRO A 223 -13.12 32.23 -3.06
CA PRO A 223 -13.55 33.01 -4.22
C PRO A 223 -14.86 32.51 -4.86
N ASP A 224 -15.19 31.22 -4.65
CA ASP A 224 -16.36 30.54 -5.22
C ASP A 224 -17.64 30.72 -4.39
N ALA A 225 -17.64 31.61 -3.39
CA ALA A 225 -18.79 31.84 -2.50
C ALA A 225 -20.11 32.12 -3.27
N GLN A 226 -20.02 32.76 -4.45
CA GLN A 226 -21.19 33.06 -5.29
C GLN A 226 -21.84 31.82 -5.90
N LEU A 227 -21.08 30.72 -6.06
CA LEU A 227 -21.56 29.45 -6.62
C LEU A 227 -22.11 28.51 -5.53
N ALA A 228 -22.00 28.87 -4.25
CA ALA A 228 -22.35 28.00 -3.13
C ALA A 228 -23.80 27.48 -3.18
N MET A 229 -24.78 28.36 -3.45
CA MET A 229 -26.20 27.96 -3.50
C MET A 229 -26.50 27.05 -4.70
N GLN A 230 -25.90 27.31 -5.86
CA GLN A 230 -26.06 26.48 -7.05
C GLN A 230 -25.45 25.08 -6.82
N ALA A 231 -24.27 25.04 -6.20
CA ALA A 231 -23.62 23.78 -5.82
C ALA A 231 -24.46 22.99 -4.79
N ILE A 232 -25.07 23.65 -3.80
CA ILE A 232 -25.92 22.97 -2.81
C ILE A 232 -27.20 22.43 -3.45
N GLN A 233 -27.80 23.16 -4.38
CA GLN A 233 -28.96 22.68 -5.12
C GLN A 233 -28.63 21.40 -5.90
N LEU A 234 -27.44 21.35 -6.51
CA LEU A 234 -26.94 20.15 -7.17
C LEU A 234 -26.70 18.98 -6.20
N LEU A 235 -26.11 19.25 -5.03
CA LEU A 235 -25.88 18.23 -4.00
C LEU A 235 -27.16 17.67 -3.40
N LYS A 236 -28.23 18.47 -3.36
CA LYS A 236 -29.55 18.12 -2.83
C LYS A 236 -30.39 17.31 -3.81
N ASP A 237 -30.08 17.41 -5.10
CA ASP A 237 -30.80 16.70 -6.16
C ASP A 237 -30.26 15.27 -6.29
N GLN A 238 -31.09 14.27 -5.92
CA GLN A 238 -30.68 12.86 -5.88
C GLN A 238 -30.33 12.28 -7.24
N GLU A 239 -30.92 12.77 -8.34
CA GLU A 239 -30.61 12.26 -9.69
C GLU A 239 -29.28 12.82 -10.23
N MET A 240 -28.87 13.99 -9.73
CA MET A 240 -27.66 14.68 -10.19
C MET A 240 -26.44 14.41 -9.28
N ALA A 241 -26.66 13.92 -8.06
CA ALA A 241 -25.62 13.69 -7.05
C ALA A 241 -24.93 12.31 -7.15
N GLU A 242 -24.62 11.84 -8.36
CA GLU A 242 -23.86 10.60 -8.59
C GLU A 242 -22.34 10.80 -8.38
N TYR A 243 -21.93 11.13 -7.15
CA TYR A 243 -20.51 11.33 -6.83
C TYR A 243 -19.87 10.06 -6.27
N ARG A 244 -18.79 9.59 -6.92
CA ARG A 244 -17.98 8.47 -6.43
C ARG A 244 -16.82 9.00 -5.57
N VAL A 245 -16.94 8.91 -4.25
CA VAL A 245 -15.82 9.14 -3.34
C VAL A 245 -14.94 7.88 -3.31
N ASN A 246 -13.66 8.00 -3.67
CA ASN A 246 -12.67 6.93 -3.55
C ASN A 246 -11.46 7.45 -2.78
N VAL A 247 -11.09 6.76 -1.72
CA VAL A 247 -9.82 6.98 -1.01
C VAL A 247 -8.89 5.86 -1.44
N GLU A 248 -7.77 6.22 -2.03
CA GLU A 248 -6.70 5.27 -2.35
C GLU A 248 -5.63 5.37 -1.26
N ALA A 249 -5.17 4.23 -0.77
CA ALA A 249 -3.98 4.20 0.06
C ALA A 249 -2.80 4.57 -0.83
N ASP A 250 -2.24 5.76 -0.64
CA ASP A 250 -1.05 6.20 -1.36
C ASP A 250 0.16 5.40 -0.85
N SER A 251 0.25 4.16 -1.32
CA SER A 251 1.34 3.23 -1.08
C SER A 251 2.46 3.57 -2.07
N MET A 252 3.06 4.74 -1.95
CA MET A 252 4.35 5.01 -2.58
C MET A 252 5.41 4.17 -1.87
N ALA A 253 5.58 2.91 -2.28
CA ALA A 253 6.78 2.17 -1.92
C ALA A 253 7.99 2.92 -2.51
N ALA A 254 9.13 2.95 -1.82
CA ALA A 254 10.33 3.65 -2.33
C ALA A 254 10.76 3.18 -3.74
N LEU A 255 10.39 1.95 -4.10
CA LEU A 255 10.53 1.36 -5.43
C LEU A 255 9.62 2.04 -6.47
N ASP A 256 8.36 2.32 -6.11
CA ASP A 256 7.40 3.02 -6.98
C ASP A 256 7.81 4.49 -7.17
N TRP A 257 8.32 5.15 -6.12
CA TRP A 257 8.85 6.51 -6.23
C TRP A 257 10.09 6.60 -7.12
N ALA A 258 10.95 5.58 -7.12
CA ALA A 258 12.09 5.50 -8.04
C ALA A 258 11.61 5.26 -9.48
N ALA A 259 10.68 4.33 -9.70
CA ALA A 259 10.11 4.06 -11.01
C ALA A 259 9.35 5.26 -11.59
N GLU A 260 8.58 5.99 -10.77
CA GLU A 260 7.91 7.23 -11.17
C GLU A 260 8.89 8.34 -11.49
N ARG A 261 9.97 8.50 -10.70
CA ARG A 261 11.02 9.46 -11.02
C ARG A 261 11.69 9.13 -12.35
N ASP A 262 12.03 7.86 -12.57
CA ASP A 262 12.65 7.42 -13.82
C ASP A 262 11.70 7.61 -15.01
N ALA A 263 10.41 7.27 -14.84
CA ALA A 263 9.39 7.52 -15.86
C ALA A 263 9.22 9.02 -16.15
N ALA A 264 9.26 9.88 -15.12
CA ALA A 264 9.20 11.33 -15.29
C ALA A 264 10.45 11.88 -16.01
N VAL A 265 11.64 11.36 -15.70
CA VAL A 265 12.89 11.72 -16.38
C VAL A 265 12.85 11.29 -17.85
N GLN A 266 12.44 10.06 -18.15
CA GLN A 266 12.29 9.57 -19.52
C GLN A 266 11.24 10.37 -20.31
N PHE A 267 10.12 10.71 -19.67
CA PHE A 267 9.09 11.54 -20.25
C PHE A 267 9.61 12.96 -20.57
N MET A 268 10.32 13.60 -19.64
CA MET A 268 10.93 14.92 -19.87
C MET A 268 11.97 14.89 -21.00
N GLN A 269 12.77 13.83 -21.07
CA GLN A 269 13.73 13.64 -22.17
C GLN A 269 13.02 13.45 -23.52
N GLY A 270 11.97 12.62 -23.56
CA GLY A 270 11.16 12.41 -24.77
C GLY A 270 10.45 13.68 -25.22
N LEU A 271 9.89 14.44 -24.28
CA LEU A 271 9.27 15.75 -24.55
C LEU A 271 10.29 16.75 -25.09
N GLY A 272 11.49 16.82 -24.50
CA GLY A 272 12.57 17.66 -24.99
C GLY A 272 13.04 17.29 -26.41
N ALA A 273 13.16 15.99 -26.69
CA ALA A 273 13.48 15.49 -28.02
C ALA A 273 12.40 15.83 -29.05
N PHE A 274 11.12 15.68 -28.69
CA PHE A 274 10.01 16.06 -29.55
C PHE A 274 9.99 17.57 -29.84
N ILE A 275 10.09 18.42 -28.81
CA ILE A 275 10.10 19.88 -28.97
C ILE A 275 11.29 20.31 -29.84
N SER A 276 12.49 19.77 -29.60
CA SER A 276 13.68 20.13 -30.38
C SER A 276 13.57 19.74 -31.86
N GLN A 277 12.94 18.60 -32.18
CA GLN A 277 12.71 18.17 -33.57
C GLN A 277 11.62 18.98 -34.26
N VAL A 278 10.63 19.44 -33.51
CA VAL A 278 9.42 20.08 -34.04
C VAL A 278 9.50 21.62 -34.06
N ALA A 279 10.33 22.21 -33.21
CA ALA A 279 10.58 23.65 -33.15
C ALA A 279 10.90 24.29 -34.52
N PRO A 280 11.79 23.74 -35.37
CA PRO A 280 12.06 24.32 -36.69
C PRO A 280 10.85 24.22 -37.64
N MET A 281 10.04 23.16 -37.55
CA MET A 281 8.81 23.04 -38.36
C MET A 281 7.74 24.07 -37.96
N ALA A 282 7.61 24.34 -36.67
CA ALA A 282 6.68 25.35 -36.16
C ALA A 282 7.05 26.78 -36.62
N GLN A 283 8.34 27.05 -36.84
CA GLN A 283 8.83 28.34 -37.36
C GLN A 283 8.74 28.45 -38.88
N GLN A 284 8.93 27.34 -39.60
CA GLN A 284 8.98 27.34 -41.07
C GLN A 284 7.61 27.19 -41.75
N VAL A 285 6.62 26.61 -41.07
CA VAL A 285 5.29 26.36 -41.63
C VAL A 285 4.22 27.08 -40.79
N PRO A 286 3.74 28.26 -41.24
CA PRO A 286 2.61 28.94 -40.61
C PRO A 286 1.38 28.02 -40.55
N GLY A 287 0.88 27.74 -39.36
CA GLY A 287 -0.27 26.85 -39.14
C GLY A 287 0.06 25.40 -38.78
N ALA A 288 1.34 24.99 -38.73
CA ALA A 288 1.74 23.68 -38.22
C ALA A 288 1.70 23.60 -36.68
N ALA A 289 1.90 24.73 -35.99
CA ALA A 289 1.95 24.79 -34.53
C ALA A 289 0.72 24.19 -33.81
N PRO A 290 -0.54 24.47 -34.23
CA PRO A 290 -1.72 23.86 -33.61
C PRO A 290 -1.78 22.33 -33.75
N VAL A 291 -1.35 21.79 -34.91
CA VAL A 291 -1.35 20.34 -35.17
C VAL A 291 -0.30 19.65 -34.31
N LEU A 292 0.90 20.23 -34.24
CA LEU A 292 2.00 19.71 -33.45
C LEU A 292 1.70 19.71 -31.94
N LEU A 293 1.01 20.74 -31.44
CA LEU A 293 0.55 20.79 -30.06
C LEU A 293 -0.57 19.80 -29.77
N SER A 294 -1.47 19.54 -30.72
CA SER A 294 -2.52 18.50 -30.55
C SER A 294 -1.94 17.08 -30.53
N LEU A 295 -0.89 16.81 -31.32
CA LEU A 295 -0.15 15.54 -31.28
C LEU A 295 0.61 15.37 -29.98
N LEU A 296 1.17 16.47 -29.46
CA LEU A 296 1.80 16.49 -28.15
C LEU A 296 0.78 16.21 -27.05
N GLN A 297 -0.37 16.89 -27.05
CA GLN A 297 -1.46 16.67 -26.08
C GLN A 297 -1.95 15.22 -26.09
N TRP A 298 -2.17 14.63 -27.27
CA TRP A 298 -2.53 13.22 -27.40
C TRP A 298 -1.45 12.29 -26.82
N SER A 299 -0.18 12.58 -27.11
CA SER A 299 0.95 11.77 -26.60
C SER A 299 1.11 11.88 -25.09
N VAL A 300 0.92 13.09 -24.55
CA VAL A 300 1.02 13.40 -23.12
C VAL A 300 -0.13 12.74 -22.33
N SER A 301 -1.35 12.72 -22.88
CA SER A 301 -2.53 12.09 -22.24
C SER A 301 -2.42 10.58 -21.98
N LYS A 302 -1.40 9.91 -22.53
CA LYS A 302 -1.16 8.49 -22.34
C LYS A 302 -0.30 8.16 -21.12
N PHE A 303 0.33 9.16 -20.50
CA PHE A 303 1.22 8.96 -19.35
C PHE A 303 0.53 9.34 -18.04
N ARG A 304 0.65 8.53 -16.99
CA ARG A 304 0.02 8.81 -15.67
C ARG A 304 0.53 10.12 -15.03
N VAL A 305 1.76 10.53 -15.35
CA VAL A 305 2.46 11.70 -14.80
C VAL A 305 2.00 13.04 -15.44
N SER A 306 1.18 12.99 -16.50
CA SER A 306 0.81 14.17 -17.31
C SER A 306 -0.22 15.11 -16.71
N THR A 307 -0.94 14.71 -15.66
CA THR A 307 -2.15 15.40 -15.17
C THR A 307 -1.94 16.89 -14.85
N GLN A 308 -0.74 17.29 -14.43
CA GLN A 308 -0.38 18.70 -14.18
C GLN A 308 -0.01 19.47 -15.45
N ILE A 309 0.44 18.77 -16.49
CA ILE A 309 0.89 19.36 -17.77
C ILE A 309 -0.28 19.47 -18.75
N GLU A 310 -1.28 18.58 -18.64
CA GLU A 310 -2.51 18.60 -19.45
C GLU A 310 -3.24 19.94 -19.37
N SER A 311 -3.44 20.48 -18.16
CA SER A 311 -4.12 21.77 -18.00
C SER A 311 -3.37 22.93 -18.66
N ILE A 312 -2.03 22.88 -18.68
CA ILE A 312 -1.19 23.90 -19.30
C ILE A 312 -1.24 23.80 -20.83
N LEU A 313 -1.19 22.58 -21.35
CA LEU A 313 -1.34 22.31 -22.79
C LEU A 313 -2.74 22.70 -23.30
N ASP A 314 -3.78 22.42 -22.53
CA ASP A 314 -5.17 22.79 -22.85
C ASP A 314 -5.34 24.31 -22.96
N GLN A 315 -4.73 25.06 -22.04
CA GLN A 315 -4.73 26.53 -22.06
C GLN A 315 -3.94 27.08 -23.25
N ALA A 316 -2.77 26.49 -23.57
CA ALA A 316 -1.96 26.90 -24.71
C ALA A 316 -2.68 26.65 -26.05
N ILE A 317 -3.32 25.50 -26.21
CA ILE A 317 -4.10 25.14 -27.42
C ILE A 317 -5.32 26.04 -27.55
N SER A 318 -6.02 26.34 -26.45
CA SER A 318 -7.18 27.22 -26.45
C SER A 318 -6.82 28.66 -26.79
N GLY A 319 -5.69 29.17 -26.28
CA GLY A 319 -5.17 30.50 -26.61
C GLY A 319 -4.78 30.65 -28.09
N LEU A 320 -4.18 29.62 -28.69
CA LEU A 320 -3.85 29.62 -30.13
C LEU A 320 -5.07 29.52 -31.03
N LYS A 321 -6.13 28.80 -30.59
CA LYS A 321 -7.42 28.77 -31.29
C LYS A 321 -8.14 30.13 -31.23
N GLN A 322 -7.98 30.89 -30.15
CA GLN A 322 -8.57 32.23 -29.99
C GLN A 322 -7.86 33.32 -30.81
N GLN A 323 -6.59 33.12 -31.21
CA GLN A 323 -5.85 34.07 -32.06
C GLN A 323 -6.18 33.99 -33.57
N GLY A 324 -7.28 33.32 -33.96
CA GLY A 324 -7.82 33.44 -35.33
C GLY A 324 -7.13 32.59 -36.41
N ILE A 325 -6.40 31.55 -36.04
CA ILE A 325 -5.98 30.52 -37.00
C ILE A 325 -7.12 29.51 -37.14
N GLN A 326 -7.91 29.65 -38.22
CA GLN A 326 -8.91 28.67 -38.66
C GLN A 326 -8.32 27.24 -38.68
N PRO A 327 -9.12 26.20 -38.41
CA PRO A 327 -8.64 24.83 -38.38
C PRO A 327 -7.93 24.50 -39.70
N PRO A 328 -6.63 24.15 -39.71
CA PRO A 328 -6.01 23.66 -40.93
C PRO A 328 -6.70 22.34 -41.29
N GLY A 329 -6.93 22.15 -42.59
CA GLY A 329 -7.60 20.99 -43.16
C GLY A 329 -6.99 19.64 -42.76
N PRO A 330 -7.65 18.54 -43.16
CA PRO A 330 -7.41 17.19 -42.65
C PRO A 330 -5.93 16.83 -42.68
N SER A 331 -5.46 16.24 -41.58
CA SER A 331 -4.09 15.74 -41.41
C SER A 331 -3.65 14.83 -42.57
N PRO A 332 -2.34 14.74 -42.90
CA PRO A 332 -1.85 13.88 -43.99
C PRO A 332 -2.26 12.41 -43.88
N MET A 333 -2.45 11.89 -42.65
CA MET A 333 -2.99 10.54 -42.41
C MET A 333 -4.49 10.43 -42.75
N GLN A 334 -5.29 11.46 -42.48
CA GLN A 334 -6.70 11.48 -42.88
C GLN A 334 -6.88 11.69 -44.38
N GLN A 335 -5.97 12.42 -45.05
CA GLN A 335 -6.00 12.55 -46.51
C GLN A 335 -5.67 11.23 -47.21
N ALA A 336 -4.74 10.43 -46.67
CA ALA A 336 -4.46 9.09 -47.18
C ALA A 336 -5.64 8.14 -47.01
N GLU A 337 -6.28 8.12 -45.83
CA GLU A 337 -7.43 7.25 -45.56
C GLU A 337 -8.69 7.66 -46.34
N VAL A 338 -8.91 8.96 -46.54
CA VAL A 338 -10.03 9.48 -47.36
C VAL A 338 -9.77 9.25 -48.85
N ALA A 339 -8.53 9.38 -49.33
CA ALA A 339 -8.18 9.06 -50.71
C ALA A 339 -8.31 7.55 -51.00
N GLU A 340 -7.92 6.69 -50.06
CA GLU A 340 -8.07 5.24 -50.16
C GLU A 340 -9.56 4.82 -50.14
N LYS A 341 -10.38 5.43 -49.25
CA LYS A 341 -11.83 5.20 -49.23
C LYS A 341 -12.54 5.73 -50.48
N GLN A 342 -12.13 6.87 -51.02
CA GLN A 342 -12.68 7.42 -52.27
C GLN A 342 -12.24 6.61 -53.50
N ALA A 343 -11.00 6.12 -53.55
CA ALA A 343 -10.52 5.22 -54.59
C ALA A 343 -11.28 3.88 -54.54
N GLY A 344 -11.41 3.28 -53.36
CA GLY A 344 -12.18 2.04 -53.16
C GLY A 344 -13.69 2.18 -53.39
N ALA A 345 -14.25 3.39 -53.26
CA ALA A 345 -15.64 3.69 -53.63
C ALA A 345 -15.82 3.84 -55.14
N LYS A 346 -14.90 4.53 -55.83
CA LYS A 346 -14.90 4.65 -57.30
C LYS A 346 -14.68 3.30 -57.98
N GLU A 347 -13.82 2.45 -57.44
CA GLU A 347 -13.56 1.12 -58.00
C GLU A 347 -14.76 0.18 -57.81
N ARG A 348 -15.49 0.30 -56.69
CA ARG A 348 -16.76 -0.42 -56.46
C ARG A 348 -17.87 0.07 -57.38
N MET A 349 -17.97 1.38 -57.63
CA MET A 349 -18.93 1.92 -58.61
C MET A 349 -18.58 1.51 -60.05
N ALA A 350 -17.30 1.47 -60.42
CA ALA A 350 -16.87 1.02 -61.74
C ALA A 350 -17.13 -0.48 -61.96
N LYS A 351 -16.91 -1.32 -60.94
CA LYS A 351 -17.26 -2.74 -60.97
C LYS A 351 -18.77 -2.95 -61.04
N ALA A 352 -19.56 -2.17 -60.30
CA ALA A 352 -21.02 -2.24 -60.38
C ALA A 352 -21.54 -1.84 -61.77
N ALA A 353 -21.02 -0.77 -62.36
CA ALA A 353 -21.40 -0.31 -63.70
C ALA A 353 -21.01 -1.32 -64.81
N ASN A 354 -19.83 -1.94 -64.73
CA ASN A 354 -19.44 -3.00 -65.67
C ASN A 354 -20.30 -4.26 -65.51
N THR A 355 -20.70 -4.60 -64.28
CA THR A 355 -21.58 -5.77 -64.03
C THR A 355 -22.99 -5.52 -64.56
N GLU A 356 -23.50 -4.28 -64.48
CA GLU A 356 -24.77 -3.88 -65.10
C GLU A 356 -24.71 -3.86 -66.64
N MET A 357 -23.58 -3.42 -67.22
CA MET A 357 -23.36 -3.46 -68.66
C MET A 357 -23.26 -4.91 -69.19
N ASP A 358 -22.54 -5.79 -68.49
CA ASP A 358 -22.45 -7.22 -68.85
C ASP A 358 -23.79 -7.94 -68.69
N ALA A 359 -24.58 -7.59 -67.66
CA ALA A 359 -25.93 -8.12 -67.48
C ALA A 359 -26.87 -7.66 -68.63
N ARG A 360 -26.74 -6.41 -69.09
CA ARG A 360 -27.49 -5.90 -70.25
C ARG A 360 -27.03 -6.51 -71.57
N MET A 361 -25.73 -6.76 -71.76
CA MET A 361 -25.23 -7.44 -72.97
C MET A 361 -25.63 -8.91 -73.01
N LYS A 362 -25.61 -9.64 -71.88
CA LYS A 362 -26.13 -11.01 -71.82
C LYS A 362 -27.64 -11.11 -72.05
N ALA A 363 -28.41 -10.11 -71.62
CA ALA A 363 -29.84 -10.04 -71.91
C ALA A 363 -30.14 -9.78 -73.40
N MET A 364 -29.22 -9.10 -74.11
CA MET A 364 -29.34 -8.84 -75.55
C MET A 364 -28.87 -10.01 -76.44
N GLN A 365 -28.15 -11.00 -75.89
CA GLN A 365 -27.72 -12.21 -76.63
C GLN A 365 -28.65 -13.42 -76.43
N MET A 366 -29.70 -13.30 -75.61
CA MET A 366 -30.70 -14.37 -75.37
C MET A 366 -32.12 -13.98 -75.82
N GLY A 367 -32.24 -13.01 -76.72
CA GLY A 367 -33.42 -12.78 -77.56
C GLY A 367 -33.01 -12.88 -79.02
#